data_AF-A0A8S3JWL3-F1
#
_entry.id   AF-A0A8S3JWL3-F1
#
_cell.length_a   1.000
_cell.length_b   1.000
_cell.length_c   1.000
_cell.angle_alpha   90.00
_cell.angle_beta   90.00
_cell.angle_gamma   90.00
#
_symmetry.space_group_name_H-M   'P 1'
#
loop_
_entity.id
_entity.type
_entity.pdbx_description
1 polymer ?
#
loop_
_entity_poly.entity_id
_entity_poly.type
_entity_poly.pdbx_seq_one_letter_code
_entity_poly.pdbx_strand_id
1 'polypeptide(L)'
;MIIRKAVFPDFFYPPAFDWWKSQIVDYHKQLKFDGIWIDMNEPANFDTNKLQPWNWNTTVFRPNSWNLFCNDSDEHLDNPPYKTAICGDYISDKTLCMIAEQTDGRGKIYTHYDVHNLYGWSETIATLPAARSIENKRSVVISRSTFPTS
;
A
#
# COMPACT_ATOMS: atom_id res chain seq x y z
N MET A 1 -25.71 0.16 4.08
CA MET A 1 -24.27 0.49 4.25
C MET A 1 -23.53 -0.19 3.10
N ILE A 2 -23.02 0.57 2.12
CA ILE A 2 -22.26 -0.01 1.01
C ILE A 2 -20.87 -0.33 1.56
N ILE A 3 -20.53 -1.62 1.63
CA ILE A 3 -19.15 -2.04 1.93
C ILE A 3 -18.30 -1.69 0.71
N ARG A 4 -17.38 -0.74 0.86
CA ARG A 4 -16.42 -0.38 -0.19
C ARG A 4 -15.09 -1.06 0.13
N LYS A 5 -14.59 -1.85 -0.81
CA LYS A 5 -13.24 -2.45 -0.75
C LYS A 5 -12.21 -1.39 -1.17
N ALA A 6 -11.00 -1.51 -0.63
CA ALA A 6 -9.85 -0.71 -1.07
C ALA A 6 -8.99 -1.51 -2.05
N VAL A 7 -8.26 -0.81 -2.90
CA VAL A 7 -7.21 -1.34 -3.77
C VAL A 7 -5.92 -0.60 -3.48
N PHE A 8 -4.79 -1.23 -3.74
CA PHE A 8 -3.46 -0.68 -3.47
C PHE A 8 -2.80 -0.29 -4.79
N PRO A 9 -2.45 0.99 -5.01
CA PRO A 9 -1.71 1.41 -6.19
C PRO A 9 -0.32 0.77 -6.24
N ASP A 10 0.13 0.39 -7.44
CA ASP A 10 1.51 -0.02 -7.69
C ASP A 10 2.35 1.20 -8.07
N PHE A 11 3.08 1.77 -7.12
CA PHE A 11 3.90 2.96 -7.35
C PHE A 11 5.22 2.68 -8.09
N PHE A 12 5.54 1.42 -8.44
CA PHE A 12 6.59 1.12 -9.41
C PHE A 12 6.13 1.34 -10.85
N TYR A 13 4.82 1.27 -11.09
CA TYR A 13 4.25 1.38 -12.42
C TYR A 13 4.06 2.85 -12.83
N PRO A 14 4.74 3.35 -13.88
CA PRO A 14 4.70 4.77 -14.22
C PRO A 14 3.29 5.37 -14.42
N PRO A 15 2.32 4.66 -15.02
CA PRO A 15 0.94 5.17 -15.10
C PRO A 15 0.26 5.39 -13.74
N ALA A 16 0.64 4.64 -12.69
CA ALA A 16 0.14 4.88 -11.34
C ALA A 16 0.70 6.18 -10.75
N PHE A 17 1.96 6.52 -11.05
CA PHE A 17 2.54 7.82 -10.71
C PHE A 17 1.75 8.97 -11.34
N ASP A 18 1.45 8.87 -12.63
CA ASP A 18 0.70 9.91 -13.35
C ASP A 18 -0.73 10.04 -12.82
N TRP A 19 -1.39 8.91 -12.57
CA TRP A 19 -2.68 8.88 -11.90
C TRP A 19 -2.61 9.55 -10.53
N TRP A 20 -1.65 9.19 -9.67
CA TRP A 20 -1.52 9.75 -8.32
C TRP A 20 -1.28 11.25 -8.35
N LYS A 21 -0.40 11.71 -9.24
CA LYS A 21 -0.16 13.14 -9.47
C LYS A 21 -1.43 13.87 -9.87
N SER A 22 -2.23 13.31 -10.79
CA SER A 22 -3.50 13.92 -11.20
C SER A 22 -4.47 14.05 -10.02
N GLN A 23 -4.56 13.03 -9.17
CA GLN A 23 -5.44 13.06 -7.98
C GLN A 23 -5.02 14.18 -7.02
N ILE A 24 -3.73 14.31 -6.75
CA ILE A 24 -3.17 15.37 -5.89
C ILE A 24 -3.48 16.76 -6.46
N VAL A 25 -3.20 16.97 -7.76
CA VAL A 25 -3.41 18.26 -8.43
C VAL A 25 -4.88 18.63 -8.47
N ASP A 26 -5.76 17.68 -8.78
CA ASP A 26 -7.20 17.90 -8.86
C ASP A 26 -7.80 18.17 -7.49
N TYR A 27 -7.37 17.45 -6.45
CA TYR A 27 -7.83 17.70 -5.09
C TYR A 27 -7.36 19.07 -4.58
N HIS A 28 -6.17 19.52 -4.96
CA HIS A 28 -5.67 20.85 -4.63
C HIS A 28 -6.51 22.00 -5.21
N LYS A 29 -7.31 21.75 -6.26
CA LYS A 29 -8.28 22.74 -6.77
C LYS A 29 -9.42 22.97 -5.77
N GLN A 30 -9.72 21.98 -4.94
CA GLN A 30 -10.80 22.03 -3.94
C GLN A 30 -10.28 22.45 -2.56
N LEU A 31 -9.11 21.96 -2.15
CA LEU A 31 -8.49 22.25 -0.87
C LEU A 31 -7.02 22.64 -1.06
N LYS A 32 -6.66 23.86 -0.66
CA LYS A 32 -5.27 24.30 -0.68
C LYS A 32 -4.49 23.67 0.48
N PHE A 33 -3.35 23.06 0.18
CA PHE A 33 -2.47 22.43 1.17
C PHE A 33 -1.01 22.64 0.78
N ASP A 34 -0.14 22.79 1.79
CA ASP A 34 1.29 23.08 1.58
C ASP A 34 2.18 21.83 1.65
N GLY A 35 1.66 20.74 2.22
CA GLY A 35 2.36 19.48 2.41
C GLY A 35 1.41 18.29 2.44
N ILE A 36 1.98 17.09 2.30
CA ILE A 36 1.23 15.84 2.23
C ILE A 36 1.76 14.89 3.30
N TRP A 37 0.86 14.29 4.07
CA TRP A 37 1.19 13.18 4.95
C TRP A 37 0.65 11.89 4.33
N ILE A 38 1.56 11.02 3.88
CA ILE A 38 1.23 9.68 3.40
C ILE A 38 1.42 8.71 4.56
N ASP A 39 0.32 8.06 4.94
CA ASP A 39 0.23 7.16 6.09
C ASP A 39 -0.36 5.82 5.65
N MET A 40 -0.22 4.79 6.47
CA MET A 40 -0.70 3.44 6.17
C MET A 40 0.01 2.75 4.99
N ASN A 41 1.23 3.20 4.66
CA ASN A 41 1.94 2.83 3.45
C ASN A 41 3.06 1.81 3.65
N GLU A 42 2.92 0.91 4.62
CA GLU A 42 3.80 -0.27 4.73
C GLU A 42 3.81 -1.18 3.50
N PRO A 43 2.69 -1.55 2.83
CA PRO A 43 1.28 -1.10 2.91
C PRO A 43 0.45 -1.82 3.98
N ALA A 44 -0.23 -1.06 4.83
CA ALA A 44 -1.03 -1.63 5.90
C ALA A 44 -2.40 -2.11 5.39
N ASN A 45 -2.75 -3.33 5.79
CA ASN A 45 -4.09 -3.89 5.67
C ASN A 45 -4.64 -4.22 7.07
N PHE A 46 -5.94 -4.09 7.26
CA PHE A 46 -6.59 -4.43 8.54
C PHE A 46 -6.71 -5.95 8.68
N ASP A 47 -5.58 -6.62 8.89
CA ASP A 47 -5.41 -8.07 8.86
C ASP A 47 -5.63 -8.74 7.49
N THR A 48 -4.84 -9.78 7.28
CA THR A 48 -4.85 -10.67 6.11
C THR A 48 -4.94 -12.09 6.66
N ASN A 49 -5.60 -12.98 5.93
CA ASN A 49 -5.85 -14.37 6.36
C ASN A 49 -6.74 -14.51 7.61
N LYS A 50 -7.53 -13.47 7.95
CA LYS A 50 -8.48 -13.49 9.08
C LYS A 50 -9.88 -13.17 8.60
N LEU A 51 -10.89 -13.89 9.07
CA LEU A 51 -12.30 -13.63 8.71
C LEU A 51 -12.82 -12.32 9.33
N GLN A 52 -12.34 -12.00 10.53
CA GLN A 52 -12.71 -10.81 11.26
C GLN A 52 -11.42 -10.11 11.69
N PRO A 53 -11.14 -8.90 11.17
CA PRO A 53 -9.95 -8.16 11.56
C PRO A 53 -10.07 -7.65 12.99
N TRP A 54 -8.97 -7.20 13.57
CA TRP A 54 -8.92 -6.72 14.95
C TRP A 54 -9.94 -5.60 15.26
N ASN A 55 -10.31 -4.78 14.26
CA ASN A 55 -11.27 -3.68 14.39
C ASN A 55 -12.69 -4.08 13.94
N TRP A 56 -12.99 -5.37 13.81
CA TRP A 56 -14.31 -5.84 13.42
C TRP A 56 -15.36 -5.51 14.49
N ASN A 57 -16.36 -4.72 14.13
CA ASN A 57 -17.47 -4.42 15.03
C ASN A 57 -18.44 -5.61 15.10
N THR A 58 -18.36 -6.39 16.18
CA THR A 58 -19.19 -7.57 16.43
C THR A 58 -20.67 -7.25 16.68
N THR A 59 -21.00 -5.98 16.96
CA THR A 59 -22.39 -5.54 17.20
C THR A 59 -23.15 -5.22 15.90
N VAL A 60 -22.45 -5.10 14.77
CA VAL A 60 -23.04 -4.85 13.45
C VAL A 60 -22.89 -6.11 12.61
N PHE A 61 -24.00 -6.78 12.31
CA PHE A 61 -23.99 -7.91 11.37
C PHE A 61 -23.55 -7.44 9.98
N ARG A 62 -22.41 -7.94 9.51
CA ARG A 62 -21.94 -7.75 8.14
C ARG A 62 -22.06 -9.08 7.41
N PRO A 63 -23.10 -9.27 6.56
CA PRO A 63 -23.16 -10.47 5.74
C PRO A 63 -21.94 -10.46 4.81
N ASN A 64 -21.17 -11.56 4.88
CA ASN A 64 -19.92 -11.81 4.15
C ASN A 64 -18.70 -11.03 4.68
N SER A 65 -17.83 -11.71 5.42
CA SER A 65 -16.46 -11.24 5.71
C SER A 65 -15.70 -11.04 4.39
N TRP A 66 -15.02 -9.89 4.25
CA TRP A 66 -14.43 -9.44 2.98
C TRP A 66 -12.94 -9.11 3.08
N ASN A 67 -12.22 -9.70 4.04
CA ASN A 67 -10.79 -9.45 4.15
C ASN A 67 -10.00 -10.16 3.06
N LEU A 68 -8.77 -9.71 2.88
CA LEU A 68 -7.81 -10.36 2.00
C LEU A 68 -7.46 -11.73 2.58
N PHE A 69 -7.58 -12.76 1.75
CA PHE A 69 -7.08 -14.10 2.02
C PHE A 69 -6.10 -14.46 0.92
N CYS A 70 -4.90 -14.84 1.32
CA CYS A 70 -3.86 -15.35 0.47
C CYS A 70 -4.07 -16.86 0.36
N ASN A 71 -4.24 -17.34 -0.87
CA ASN A 71 -4.42 -18.78 -1.10
C ASN A 71 -3.09 -19.51 -0.91
N ASP A 72 -3.16 -20.78 -0.51
CA ASP A 72 -2.00 -21.66 -0.30
C ASP A 72 -1.20 -22.00 -1.59
N SER A 73 -1.62 -21.49 -2.75
CA SER A 73 -1.00 -21.82 -4.04
C SER A 73 0.48 -21.43 -4.14
N ASP A 74 0.96 -20.50 -3.32
CA ASP A 74 2.38 -20.19 -3.12
C ASP A 74 2.69 -20.03 -1.62
N GLU A 75 2.37 -21.06 -0.82
CA GLU A 75 2.64 -21.10 0.63
C GLU A 75 4.09 -20.66 0.96
N HIS A 76 5.06 -20.98 0.11
CA HIS A 76 6.46 -20.62 0.34
C HIS A 76 6.75 -19.11 0.33
N LEU A 77 5.92 -18.29 -0.32
CA LEU A 77 6.09 -16.84 -0.28
C LEU A 77 5.51 -16.29 1.02
N ASP A 78 4.29 -16.66 1.42
CA ASP A 78 3.69 -16.16 2.65
C ASP A 78 4.25 -16.82 3.94
N ASN A 79 4.84 -18.01 3.81
CA ASN A 79 5.41 -18.85 4.87
C ASN A 79 6.78 -19.43 4.43
N PRO A 80 7.84 -18.59 4.33
CA PRO A 80 9.13 -19.02 3.81
C PRO A 80 9.82 -20.05 4.72
N PRO A 81 10.69 -20.92 4.17
CA PRO A 81 11.38 -21.96 4.95
C PRO A 81 12.17 -21.41 6.15
N TYR A 82 12.67 -20.18 6.03
CA TYR A 82 13.30 -19.45 7.13
C TYR A 82 12.40 -18.30 7.56
N LYS A 83 11.77 -18.46 8.73
CA LYS A 83 10.97 -17.40 9.35
C LYS A 83 11.87 -16.36 10.00
N THR A 84 11.66 -15.11 9.61
CA THR A 84 12.23 -13.95 10.30
C THR A 84 11.45 -13.66 11.59
N ALA A 85 12.03 -12.87 12.48
CA ALA A 85 11.39 -12.47 13.74
C ALA A 85 10.37 -11.33 13.55
N ILE A 86 9.39 -11.52 12.67
CA ILE A 86 8.31 -10.58 12.39
C ILE A 86 7.21 -10.64 13.46
N CYS A 87 6.37 -9.60 13.52
CA CYS A 87 5.13 -9.64 14.29
C CYS A 87 4.02 -10.27 13.45
N GLY A 88 3.79 -11.58 13.64
CA GLY A 88 2.80 -12.35 12.89
C GLY A 88 3.25 -13.79 12.65
N ASP A 89 2.35 -14.63 12.15
CA ASP A 89 2.64 -16.02 11.79
C ASP A 89 3.10 -16.17 10.33
N TYR A 90 2.62 -15.26 9.47
CA TYR A 90 2.89 -15.17 8.04
C TYR A 90 3.44 -13.78 7.70
N ILE A 91 4.28 -13.67 6.68
CA ILE A 91 4.80 -12.36 6.27
C ILE A 91 3.74 -11.45 5.65
N SER A 92 2.61 -11.99 5.18
CA SER A 92 1.44 -11.20 4.75
C SER A 92 0.59 -10.65 5.89
N ASP A 93 0.89 -10.97 7.15
CA ASP A 93 0.12 -10.48 8.29
C ASP A 93 0.04 -8.94 8.29
N LYS A 94 -1.19 -8.43 8.24
CA LYS A 94 -1.52 -7.00 8.17
C LYS A 94 -0.96 -6.27 6.94
N THR A 95 -0.68 -6.98 5.86
CA THR A 95 -0.26 -6.40 4.58
C THR A 95 -0.83 -7.20 3.39
N LEU A 96 -0.30 -7.02 2.18
CA LEU A 96 -0.75 -7.74 0.98
C LEU A 96 -0.27 -9.19 0.97
N CYS A 97 -0.87 -10.01 0.11
CA CYS A 97 -0.33 -11.33 -0.18
C CYS A 97 1.02 -11.22 -0.87
N MET A 98 1.97 -12.07 -0.50
CA MET A 98 3.33 -11.99 -1.01
C MET A 98 3.45 -12.32 -2.50
N ILE A 99 2.49 -13.05 -3.04
CA ILE A 99 2.34 -13.34 -4.48
C ILE A 99 1.90 -12.10 -5.30
N ALA A 100 1.42 -11.02 -4.68
CA ALA A 100 0.89 -9.88 -5.42
C ALA A 100 1.96 -9.29 -6.35
N GLU A 101 1.61 -9.09 -7.61
CA GLU A 101 2.53 -8.61 -8.63
C GLU A 101 2.59 -7.09 -8.69
N GLN A 102 3.79 -6.57 -8.89
CA GLN A 102 4.09 -5.16 -9.18
C GLN A 102 5.01 -5.09 -10.39
N THR A 103 5.05 -3.96 -11.10
CA THR A 103 5.85 -3.82 -12.32
C THR A 103 6.45 -2.44 -12.48
N ASP A 104 7.64 -2.38 -13.07
CA ASP A 104 8.24 -1.11 -13.50
C ASP A 104 7.72 -0.63 -14.86
N GLY A 105 6.77 -1.35 -15.47
CA GLY A 105 6.23 -1.05 -16.80
C GLY A 105 7.21 -1.31 -17.95
N ARG A 106 8.41 -1.85 -17.69
CA ARG A 106 9.44 -2.17 -18.70
C ARG A 106 9.59 -3.67 -18.95
N GLY A 107 8.58 -4.44 -18.57
CA GLY A 107 8.55 -5.89 -18.74
C GLY A 107 9.10 -6.68 -17.56
N LYS A 108 9.54 -6.02 -16.47
CA LYS A 108 9.89 -6.70 -15.22
C LYS A 108 8.69 -6.74 -14.28
N ILE A 109 8.37 -7.93 -13.80
CA ILE A 109 7.40 -8.18 -12.73
C ILE A 109 8.18 -8.49 -11.46
N TYR A 110 7.71 -7.93 -10.34
CA TYR A 110 8.22 -8.15 -9.00
C TYR A 110 7.10 -8.77 -8.18
N THR A 111 7.43 -9.73 -7.33
CA THR A 111 6.49 -10.20 -6.32
C THR A 111 6.50 -9.23 -5.14
N HIS A 112 5.38 -9.10 -4.43
CA HIS A 112 5.32 -8.28 -3.22
C HIS A 112 6.28 -8.80 -2.14
N TYR A 113 6.57 -10.11 -2.13
CA TYR A 113 7.64 -10.71 -1.33
C TYR A 113 8.97 -9.94 -1.46
N ASP A 114 9.38 -9.61 -2.68
CA ASP A 114 10.68 -8.97 -2.95
C ASP A 114 10.68 -7.47 -2.66
N VAL A 115 9.52 -6.81 -2.77
CA VAL A 115 9.44 -5.34 -2.76
C VAL A 115 8.53 -4.75 -1.69
N HIS A 116 8.02 -5.55 -0.75
CA HIS A 116 7.15 -5.10 0.35
C HIS A 116 7.75 -3.89 1.08
N ASN A 117 9.01 -4.02 1.52
CA ASN A 117 9.74 -2.96 2.25
C ASN A 117 10.06 -1.72 1.40
N LEU A 118 9.71 -1.71 0.12
CA LEU A 118 9.92 -0.59 -0.79
C LEU A 118 8.63 0.17 -1.11
N TYR A 119 7.46 -0.27 -0.61
CA TYR A 119 6.16 0.31 -0.98
C TYR A 119 6.02 1.78 -0.56
N GLY A 120 6.23 2.09 0.72
CA GLY A 120 6.17 3.49 1.19
C GLY A 120 7.25 4.38 0.58
N TRP A 121 8.41 3.80 0.25
CA TRP A 121 9.47 4.49 -0.47
C TRP A 121 9.06 4.83 -1.90
N SER A 122 8.45 3.89 -2.64
CA SER A 122 8.00 4.14 -4.02
C SER A 122 6.84 5.15 -4.04
N GLU A 123 5.92 5.11 -3.07
CA GLU A 123 4.89 6.14 -2.90
C GLU A 123 5.51 7.52 -2.57
N THR A 124 6.55 7.58 -1.75
CA THR A 124 7.26 8.84 -1.43
C THR A 124 7.86 9.45 -2.70
N ILE A 125 8.49 8.63 -3.54
CA ILE A 125 9.02 9.04 -4.86
C ILE A 125 7.90 9.53 -5.79
N ALA A 126 6.70 8.94 -5.70
CA ALA A 126 5.54 9.40 -6.45
C ALA A 126 4.97 10.74 -5.94
N THR A 127 4.95 10.92 -4.62
CA THR A 127 4.22 12.00 -3.97
C THR A 127 5.01 13.32 -3.96
N LEU A 128 6.32 13.28 -3.69
CA LEU A 128 7.11 14.51 -3.54
C LEU A 128 7.17 15.36 -4.83
N PRO A 129 7.42 14.80 -6.03
CA PRO A 129 7.38 15.56 -7.26
C PRO A 129 5.97 16.07 -7.60
N ALA A 130 4.93 15.27 -7.30
CA ALA A 130 3.54 15.68 -7.48
C ALA A 130 3.22 16.91 -6.62
N ALA A 131 3.56 16.89 -5.32
CA ALA A 131 3.36 18.00 -4.40
C ALA A 131 4.10 19.28 -4.83
N ARG A 132 5.35 19.14 -5.30
CA ARG A 132 6.14 20.26 -5.84
C ARG A 132 5.53 20.87 -7.11
N SER A 133 4.88 20.04 -7.94
CA SER A 133 4.33 20.49 -9.23
C SER A 133 3.08 21.37 -9.12
N ILE A 134 2.41 21.38 -7.96
CA ILE A 134 1.16 22.14 -7.75
C ILE A 134 1.40 23.65 -7.82
N GLU A 135 2.37 24.15 -7.05
CA GLU A 135 2.64 25.59 -6.93
C GLU A 135 4.11 25.97 -7.24
N ASN A 136 4.90 25.03 -7.76
CA ASN A 136 6.33 25.21 -8.01
C ASN A 136 7.12 25.67 -6.76
N LYS A 137 6.75 25.11 -5.60
CA LYS A 137 7.38 25.34 -4.29
C LYS A 137 8.10 24.08 -3.81
N ARG A 138 8.90 24.21 -2.74
CA ARG A 138 9.65 23.09 -2.14
C ARG A 138 8.75 21.93 -1.69
N SER A 139 7.57 22.25 -1.13
CA SER A 139 6.63 21.35 -0.44
C SER A 139 7.30 20.46 0.63
N VAL A 140 6.51 19.66 1.34
CA VAL A 140 6.98 18.66 2.31
C VAL A 140 6.11 17.41 2.22
N VAL A 141 6.74 16.25 2.30
CA VAL A 141 6.06 14.96 2.44
C VAL A 141 6.52 14.32 3.74
N ILE A 142 5.56 13.91 4.56
CA ILE A 142 5.79 13.09 5.75
C ILE A 142 5.30 11.69 5.41
N SER A 143 6.16 10.68 5.52
CA SER A 143 5.81 9.27 5.26
C SER A 143 5.93 8.45 6.54
N ARG A 144 5.10 7.41 6.70
CA ARG A 144 5.25 6.44 7.78
C ARG A 144 6.28 5.36 7.45
N SER A 145 6.09 4.65 6.34
CA SER A 145 7.01 3.62 5.87
C SER A 145 8.19 4.24 5.10
N THR A 146 9.39 3.73 5.34
CA THR A 146 10.66 4.25 4.80
C THR A 146 11.63 3.13 4.45
N PHE A 147 12.52 3.40 3.50
CA PHE A 147 13.66 2.55 3.13
C PHE A 147 14.91 3.45 2.98
N PRO A 148 16.16 2.93 3.02
CA PRO A 148 17.33 3.76 2.68
C PRO A 148 17.11 4.50 1.35
N THR A 149 17.30 5.83 1.36
CA THR A 149 17.00 6.79 0.28
C THR A 149 15.56 7.32 0.18
N SER A 150 14.70 7.04 1.17
CA SER A 150 13.40 7.74 1.36
C SER A 150 13.56 9.25 1.59
#